data_AF-A0A3M1GED1-F1
#
_entry.id   AF-A0A3M1GED1-F1
#
_cell.length_a   1.000
_cell.length_b   1.000
_cell.length_c   1.000
_cell.angle_alpha   90.00
_cell.angle_beta   90.00
_cell.angle_gamma   90.00
#
_symmetry.space_group_name_H-M   'P 1'
#
loop_
_entity.id
_entity.type
_entity.pdbx_description
1 polymer ?
#
loop_
_entity_poly.entity_id
_entity_poly.type
_entity_poly.pdbx_seq_one_letter_code
_entity_poly.pdbx_strand_id
1 'polypeptide(L)'
;IVSIFLTVSLAHGSATLIKAYKEATKGSAYEALRTLKPFIPSPREKPLYYFTLGLAYKRTGNTEKAIDYLRRAYITAKDRQLRERALFLRADTYYSGGFFYEARSLFRVFINIFPESSLLQEAKTKYAMACLSVGQLADAMEVFRSVGDENIEALIGKAEVFHKTGFYETAQELYQRAIDKDWSYFKAHPERLYYLAENLKLLGKKDRARKLYYFLLDSPMRQWAFLSLALIDLAEGKGHDAVLHLRMALQEPPNRPKVNPWQIRQLYRKVLLAMGRAYILEGDHEKAKRVLLKLREDFFGTPEAEEGLVLLAWIYTEEGRFIDATSFLREVLYGRTHRKEALEQLKTTILKAKDKDPEAFVRVWQMAGGFLYDETFVNELISIGRALSQAGHIDSIRVYQFVLERAETGGKREALKHLAEVFIKTRSVQGLRFVVQKMKQFQVPWQDYLRAKVWLLGLSGNSHGAYKLFKMLKNYKKDDLELLRRIASGAGDYEEFVRLYMKVSKEVKGPPDYRFLAHYAMVRKRPEEAVKYFQLYAKANPEATEPFAMVGVLKNKTVPLTAGQAQDLWSSVSVVLNKENEVLERLKRL
;
A
#
# COMPACT_ATOMS: atom_id res chain seq x y z
N ILE A 1 -41.98 -26.08 28.08
CA ILE A 1 -43.31 -25.53 28.45
C ILE A 1 -44.01 -25.03 27.18
N VAL A 2 -44.43 -25.96 26.30
CA VAL A 2 -45.06 -25.62 25.02
C VAL A 2 -46.23 -26.58 24.82
N SER A 3 -47.39 -26.33 25.40
CA SER A 3 -48.56 -27.19 25.09
C SER A 3 -49.95 -26.64 25.39
N ILE A 4 -50.15 -25.41 25.83
CA ILE A 4 -51.51 -24.96 26.15
C ILE A 4 -51.74 -23.58 25.54
N PHE A 5 -52.94 -23.40 24.96
CA PHE A 5 -53.47 -22.17 24.36
C PHE A 5 -53.10 -21.89 22.88
N LEU A 6 -53.62 -22.76 22.02
CA LEU A 6 -54.15 -22.42 20.69
C LEU A 6 -55.63 -22.84 20.66
N THR A 7 -56.38 -22.53 21.74
CA THR A 7 -57.64 -23.20 22.08
C THR A 7 -58.70 -23.07 20.99
N VAL A 8 -58.82 -21.89 20.38
CA VAL A 8 -59.84 -21.65 19.34
C VAL A 8 -59.45 -22.31 18.02
N SER A 9 -58.20 -22.17 17.59
CA SER A 9 -57.74 -22.74 16.31
C SER A 9 -57.60 -24.28 16.37
N LEU A 10 -57.23 -24.85 17.52
CA LEU A 10 -57.16 -26.30 17.74
C LEU A 10 -58.54 -26.93 17.92
N ALA A 11 -59.52 -26.22 18.50
CA ALA A 11 -60.89 -26.73 18.64
C ALA A 11 -61.58 -26.98 17.29
N HIS A 12 -61.15 -26.30 16.24
CA HIS A 12 -61.67 -26.46 14.88
C HIS A 12 -60.85 -27.42 14.01
N GLY A 13 -59.76 -27.99 14.55
CA GLY A 13 -58.89 -28.90 13.80
C GLY A 13 -59.42 -30.33 13.80
N SER A 14 -59.52 -30.96 12.63
CA SER A 14 -59.71 -32.41 12.54
C SER A 14 -58.60 -33.18 13.27
N ALA A 15 -58.91 -34.41 13.70
CA ALA A 15 -57.96 -35.28 14.39
C ALA A 15 -56.64 -35.45 13.60
N THR A 16 -56.75 -35.54 12.27
CA THR A 16 -55.61 -35.63 11.34
C THR A 16 -54.73 -34.37 11.38
N LEU A 17 -55.33 -33.19 11.36
CA LEU A 17 -54.58 -31.92 11.42
C LEU A 17 -53.93 -31.70 12.79
N ILE A 18 -54.62 -32.03 13.87
CA ILE A 18 -54.06 -31.95 15.23
C ILE A 18 -52.88 -32.93 15.39
N LYS A 19 -52.99 -34.14 14.82
CA LYS A 19 -51.89 -35.11 14.80
C LYS A 19 -50.67 -34.55 14.05
N ALA A 20 -50.87 -34.03 12.84
CA ALA A 20 -49.79 -33.42 12.06
C ALA A 20 -49.16 -32.22 12.80
N TYR A 21 -49.95 -31.43 13.52
CA TYR A 21 -49.45 -30.35 14.36
C TYR A 21 -48.56 -30.86 15.52
N LYS A 22 -48.98 -31.93 16.19
CA LYS A 22 -48.18 -32.58 17.23
C LYS A 22 -46.89 -33.18 16.66
N GLU A 23 -46.94 -33.84 15.51
CA GLU A 23 -45.77 -34.36 14.80
C GLU A 23 -44.79 -33.22 14.45
N ALA A 24 -45.32 -32.14 13.86
CA ALA A 24 -44.53 -30.96 13.50
C ALA A 24 -43.92 -30.27 14.72
N THR A 25 -44.55 -30.31 15.91
CA THR A 25 -44.02 -29.72 17.15
C THR A 25 -43.09 -30.63 17.93
N LYS A 26 -43.21 -31.96 17.81
CA LYS A 26 -42.33 -32.95 18.46
C LYS A 26 -41.04 -33.28 17.70
N GLY A 27 -40.90 -32.83 16.46
CA GLY A 27 -39.66 -32.99 15.67
C GLY A 27 -39.80 -33.96 14.49
N SER A 28 -40.92 -34.67 14.38
CA SER A 28 -41.28 -35.51 13.22
C SER A 28 -41.80 -34.68 12.03
N ALA A 29 -41.02 -33.69 11.60
CA ALA A 29 -41.45 -32.73 10.59
C ALA A 29 -41.74 -33.37 9.22
N TYR A 30 -40.99 -34.42 8.84
CA TYR A 30 -41.24 -35.16 7.60
C TYR A 30 -42.55 -35.96 7.64
N GLU A 31 -42.89 -36.55 8.78
CA GLU A 31 -44.16 -37.26 8.98
C GLU A 31 -45.34 -36.29 8.91
N ALA A 32 -45.21 -35.13 9.56
CA ALA A 32 -46.20 -34.06 9.47
C ALA A 32 -46.41 -33.61 8.01
N LEU A 33 -45.33 -33.41 7.24
CA LEU A 33 -45.45 -33.07 5.82
C LEU A 33 -46.12 -34.17 4.99
N ARG A 34 -45.85 -35.45 5.29
CA ARG A 34 -46.50 -36.60 4.61
C ARG A 34 -48.00 -36.60 4.86
N THR A 35 -48.42 -36.32 6.10
CA THR A 35 -49.83 -36.24 6.51
C THR A 35 -50.53 -35.02 5.89
N LEU A 36 -49.85 -33.87 5.80
CA LEU A 36 -50.45 -32.61 5.34
C LEU A 36 -50.55 -32.50 3.82
N LYS A 37 -49.64 -33.10 3.03
CA LYS A 37 -49.64 -33.00 1.56
C LYS A 37 -50.96 -33.41 0.88
N PRO A 38 -51.59 -34.56 1.22
CA PRO A 38 -52.86 -34.96 0.63
C PRO A 38 -54.08 -34.35 1.34
N PHE A 39 -53.89 -33.59 2.43
CA PHE A 39 -54.98 -33.09 3.26
C PHE A 39 -55.65 -31.85 2.64
N ILE A 40 -56.98 -31.88 2.53
CA ILE A 40 -57.79 -30.76 2.03
C ILE A 40 -58.43 -30.05 3.23
N PRO A 41 -57.93 -28.88 3.66
CA PRO A 41 -58.46 -28.18 4.84
C PRO A 41 -59.77 -27.46 4.53
N SER A 42 -60.75 -27.57 5.45
CA SER A 42 -61.93 -26.71 5.43
C SER A 42 -61.56 -25.23 5.65
N PRO A 43 -62.42 -24.25 5.29
CA PRO A 43 -62.13 -22.83 5.50
C PRO A 43 -61.75 -22.46 6.94
N ARG A 44 -62.30 -23.16 7.95
CA ARG A 44 -61.99 -22.95 9.37
C ARG A 44 -60.64 -23.55 9.78
N GLU A 45 -60.18 -24.60 9.11
CA GLU A 45 -58.91 -25.28 9.38
C GLU A 45 -57.71 -24.66 8.64
N LYS A 46 -57.96 -23.92 7.55
CA LYS A 46 -56.91 -23.29 6.72
C LYS A 46 -55.82 -22.57 7.52
N PRO A 47 -56.12 -21.74 8.54
CA PRO A 47 -55.09 -21.05 9.30
C PRO A 47 -54.14 -22.00 10.04
N LEU A 48 -54.69 -23.01 10.73
CA LEU A 48 -53.90 -24.00 11.46
C LEU A 48 -53.14 -24.94 10.52
N TYR A 49 -53.74 -25.31 9.38
CA TYR A 49 -53.10 -26.07 8.32
C TYR A 49 -51.86 -25.34 7.78
N TYR A 50 -52.00 -24.08 7.38
CA TYR A 50 -50.87 -23.28 6.90
C TYR A 50 -49.81 -23.06 7.98
N PHE A 51 -50.21 -22.82 9.23
CA PHE A 51 -49.26 -22.70 10.33
C PHE A 51 -48.43 -23.98 10.51
N THR A 52 -49.09 -25.14 10.45
CA THR A 52 -48.45 -26.43 10.63
C THR A 52 -47.51 -26.77 9.47
N LEU A 53 -47.91 -26.50 8.23
CA LEU A 53 -47.00 -26.60 7.07
C LEU A 53 -45.79 -25.68 7.23
N GLY A 54 -46.01 -24.43 7.63
CA GLY A 54 -44.95 -23.47 7.88
C GLY A 54 -43.93 -23.96 8.92
N LEU A 55 -44.42 -24.49 10.04
CA LEU A 55 -43.59 -25.08 11.09
C LEU A 55 -42.81 -26.30 10.59
N ALA A 56 -43.46 -27.22 9.86
CA ALA A 56 -42.81 -28.42 9.35
C ALA A 56 -41.75 -28.08 8.28
N TYR A 57 -42.02 -27.13 7.38
CA TYR A 57 -41.04 -26.65 6.43
C TYR A 57 -39.86 -25.93 7.09
N LYS A 58 -40.10 -25.15 8.15
CA LYS A 58 -39.02 -24.52 8.93
C LYS A 58 -38.08 -25.56 9.50
N ARG A 59 -38.64 -26.62 10.12
CA ARG A 59 -37.85 -27.70 10.74
C ARG A 59 -37.12 -28.60 9.76
N THR A 60 -37.61 -28.69 8.52
CA THR A 60 -36.92 -29.38 7.43
C THR A 60 -35.95 -28.48 6.66
N GLY A 61 -35.75 -27.23 7.10
CA GLY A 61 -34.81 -26.28 6.51
C GLY A 61 -35.28 -25.66 5.17
N ASN A 62 -36.56 -25.81 4.80
CA ASN A 62 -37.11 -25.16 3.61
C ASN A 62 -37.64 -23.76 3.96
N THR A 63 -36.71 -22.81 4.05
CA THR A 63 -36.98 -21.42 4.47
C THR A 63 -38.05 -20.74 3.62
N GLU A 64 -38.00 -20.87 2.28
CA GLU A 64 -38.93 -20.21 1.38
C GLU A 64 -40.38 -20.68 1.59
N LYS A 65 -40.61 -22.00 1.59
CA LYS A 65 -41.95 -22.56 1.83
C LYS A 65 -42.43 -22.24 3.24
N ALA A 66 -41.55 -22.32 4.23
CA ALA A 66 -41.89 -21.96 5.60
C ALA A 66 -42.40 -20.51 5.70
N ILE A 67 -41.69 -19.56 5.08
CA ILE A 67 -42.10 -18.14 5.05
C ILE A 67 -43.46 -17.97 4.38
N ASP A 68 -43.70 -18.59 3.22
CA ASP A 68 -44.96 -18.44 2.48
C ASP A 68 -46.14 -18.99 3.29
N TYR A 69 -46.03 -20.21 3.83
CA TYR A 69 -47.10 -20.81 4.61
C TYR A 69 -47.35 -20.08 5.92
N LEU A 70 -46.32 -19.57 6.61
CA LEU A 70 -46.51 -18.75 7.82
C LEU A 70 -47.16 -17.39 7.49
N ARG A 71 -46.85 -16.80 6.32
CA ARG A 71 -47.57 -15.61 5.83
C ARG A 71 -49.05 -15.91 5.61
N ARG A 72 -49.38 -17.02 4.95
CA ARG A 72 -50.78 -17.43 4.73
C ARG A 72 -51.50 -17.70 6.04
N ALA A 73 -50.84 -18.35 7.01
CA ALA A 73 -51.38 -18.57 8.35
C ALA A 73 -51.73 -17.25 9.05
N TYR A 74 -50.83 -16.27 9.00
CA TYR A 74 -51.05 -14.94 9.59
C TYR A 74 -52.25 -14.21 8.96
N ILE A 75 -52.35 -14.20 7.63
CA ILE A 75 -53.41 -13.47 6.90
C ILE A 75 -54.78 -14.14 7.07
N THR A 76 -54.83 -15.47 7.17
CA THR A 76 -56.10 -16.22 7.25
C THR A 76 -56.61 -16.38 8.69
N ALA A 77 -55.75 -16.26 9.69
CA ALA A 77 -56.12 -16.39 11.09
C ALA A 77 -56.94 -15.19 11.59
N LYS A 78 -58.10 -15.47 12.20
CA LYS A 78 -58.86 -14.49 12.99
C LYS A 78 -58.45 -14.47 14.46
N ASP A 79 -57.88 -15.58 14.94
CA ASP A 79 -57.38 -15.77 16.29
C ASP A 79 -56.09 -14.98 16.54
N ARG A 80 -56.05 -14.14 17.60
CA ARG A 80 -54.88 -13.35 17.99
C ARG A 80 -53.67 -14.24 18.30
N GLN A 81 -53.87 -15.39 18.96
CA GLN A 81 -52.78 -16.29 19.38
C GLN A 81 -52.10 -16.98 18.20
N LEU A 82 -52.88 -17.38 17.19
CA LEU A 82 -52.31 -17.96 15.98
C LEU A 82 -51.59 -16.89 15.14
N ARG A 83 -52.12 -15.66 15.08
CA ARG A 83 -51.47 -14.55 14.38
C ARG A 83 -50.14 -14.17 15.01
N GLU A 84 -50.05 -14.01 16.34
CA GLU A 84 -48.78 -13.71 17.00
C GLU A 84 -47.75 -14.82 16.72
N ARG A 85 -48.11 -16.09 16.90
CA ARG A 85 -47.18 -17.22 16.68
C ARG A 85 -46.75 -17.33 15.23
N ALA A 86 -47.66 -17.12 14.28
CA ALA A 86 -47.35 -17.15 12.85
C ALA A 86 -46.36 -16.03 12.47
N LEU A 87 -46.58 -14.80 12.97
CA LEU A 87 -45.68 -13.67 12.71
C LEU A 87 -44.31 -13.89 13.35
N PHE A 88 -44.29 -14.30 14.62
CA PHE A 88 -43.05 -14.60 15.34
C PHE A 88 -42.23 -15.68 14.63
N LEU A 89 -42.85 -16.82 14.33
CA LEU A 89 -42.18 -17.94 13.70
C LEU A 89 -41.73 -17.58 12.28
N ARG A 90 -42.45 -16.71 11.57
CA ARG A 90 -42.04 -16.19 10.27
C ARG A 90 -40.77 -15.34 10.41
N ALA A 91 -40.73 -14.40 11.34
CA ALA A 91 -39.55 -13.58 11.63
C ALA A 91 -38.33 -14.45 12.00
N ASP A 92 -38.55 -15.45 12.85
CA ASP A 92 -37.53 -16.42 13.26
C ASP A 92 -37.04 -17.30 12.10
N THR A 93 -37.91 -17.60 11.15
CA THR A 93 -37.55 -18.32 9.92
C THR A 93 -36.68 -17.46 9.01
N TYR A 94 -36.99 -16.16 8.86
CA TYR A 94 -36.09 -15.24 8.15
C TYR A 94 -34.72 -15.17 8.85
N TYR A 95 -34.70 -15.08 10.18
CA TYR A 95 -33.44 -15.04 10.95
C TYR A 95 -32.60 -16.29 10.74
N SER A 96 -33.21 -17.48 10.93
CA SER A 96 -32.55 -18.78 10.74
C SER A 96 -32.10 -19.00 9.29
N GLY A 97 -32.78 -18.37 8.33
CA GLY A 97 -32.42 -18.39 6.91
C GLY A 97 -31.31 -17.39 6.52
N GLY A 98 -30.80 -16.58 7.45
CA GLY A 98 -29.79 -15.56 7.19
C GLY A 98 -30.32 -14.24 6.61
N PHE A 99 -31.64 -14.08 6.51
CA PHE A 99 -32.33 -12.89 6.01
C PHE A 99 -32.54 -11.88 7.16
N PHE A 100 -31.43 -11.33 7.66
CA PHE A 100 -31.43 -10.57 8.91
C PHE A 100 -32.18 -9.23 8.83
N TYR A 101 -32.21 -8.57 7.66
CA TYR A 101 -32.95 -7.30 7.49
C TYR A 101 -34.47 -7.50 7.56
N GLU A 102 -34.97 -8.56 6.94
CA GLU A 102 -36.38 -8.96 6.95
C GLU A 102 -36.78 -9.47 8.33
N ALA A 103 -35.92 -10.28 8.97
CA ALA A 103 -36.12 -10.74 10.35
C ALA A 103 -36.26 -9.56 11.31
N ARG A 104 -35.31 -8.62 11.27
CA ARG A 104 -35.34 -7.38 12.07
C ARG A 104 -36.66 -6.63 11.87
N SER A 105 -37.06 -6.44 10.62
CA SER A 105 -38.28 -5.69 10.28
C SER A 105 -39.52 -6.38 10.84
N LEU A 106 -39.63 -7.71 10.71
CA LEU A 106 -40.78 -8.45 11.22
C LEU A 106 -40.81 -8.57 12.74
N PHE A 107 -39.66 -8.72 13.41
CA PHE A 107 -39.63 -8.68 14.88
C PHE A 107 -40.01 -7.30 15.40
N ARG A 108 -39.60 -6.21 14.74
CA ARG A 108 -40.06 -4.86 15.10
C ARG A 108 -41.58 -4.72 14.96
N VAL A 109 -42.14 -5.22 13.86
CA VAL A 109 -43.60 -5.26 13.66
C VAL A 109 -44.28 -6.10 14.75
N PHE A 110 -43.71 -7.25 15.12
CA PHE A 110 -44.22 -8.10 16.18
C PHE A 110 -44.26 -7.36 17.53
N ILE A 111 -43.16 -6.70 17.92
CA ILE A 111 -43.03 -5.95 19.17
C ILE A 111 -44.09 -4.84 19.25
N ASN A 112 -44.37 -4.16 18.13
CA ASN A 112 -45.34 -3.06 18.09
C ASN A 112 -46.80 -3.54 18.09
N ILE A 113 -47.12 -4.63 17.37
CA ILE A 113 -48.49 -5.13 17.22
C ILE A 113 -48.92 -6.02 18.40
N PHE A 114 -47.97 -6.71 19.04
CA PHE A 114 -48.25 -7.67 20.11
C PHE A 114 -47.47 -7.34 21.41
N PRO A 115 -47.65 -6.14 22.01
CA PRO A 115 -46.89 -5.71 23.19
C PRO A 115 -47.22 -6.48 24.47
N GLU A 116 -48.30 -7.25 24.48
CA GLU A 116 -48.71 -8.09 25.64
C GLU A 116 -48.44 -9.58 25.39
N SER A 117 -47.76 -9.93 24.29
CA SER A 117 -47.52 -11.34 23.96
C SER A 117 -46.56 -11.98 24.95
N SER A 118 -46.83 -13.25 25.29
CA SER A 118 -45.87 -14.09 26.03
C SER A 118 -44.52 -14.27 25.29
N LEU A 119 -44.50 -14.06 23.97
CA LEU A 119 -43.30 -14.14 23.13
C LEU A 119 -42.55 -12.79 23.03
N LEU A 120 -43.02 -11.73 23.69
CA LEU A 120 -42.44 -10.39 23.55
C LEU A 120 -40.95 -10.37 23.90
N GLN A 121 -40.56 -11.01 24.99
CA GLN A 121 -39.17 -11.01 25.44
C GLN A 121 -38.24 -11.75 24.48
N GLU A 122 -38.69 -12.90 23.97
CA GLU A 122 -37.96 -13.64 22.93
C GLU A 122 -37.89 -12.82 21.63
N ALA A 123 -38.97 -12.12 21.25
CA ALA A 123 -39.01 -11.28 20.06
C ALA A 123 -38.07 -10.08 20.16
N LYS A 124 -37.99 -9.43 21.33
CA LYS A 124 -37.01 -8.36 21.61
C LYS A 124 -35.58 -8.88 21.52
N THR A 125 -35.32 -10.06 22.07
CA THR A 125 -33.99 -10.68 22.02
C THR A 125 -33.58 -11.00 20.58
N LYS A 126 -34.47 -11.63 19.80
CA LYS A 126 -34.23 -11.94 18.39
C LYS A 126 -34.18 -10.70 17.50
N TYR A 127 -34.93 -9.65 17.82
CA TYR A 127 -34.79 -8.34 17.18
C TYR A 127 -33.38 -7.78 17.39
N ALA A 128 -32.90 -7.77 18.63
CA ALA A 128 -31.56 -7.29 18.96
C ALA A 128 -30.47 -8.12 18.26
N MET A 129 -30.63 -9.44 18.18
CA MET A 129 -29.74 -10.31 17.40
C MET A 129 -29.76 -10.02 15.90
N ALA A 130 -30.93 -9.73 15.34
CA ALA A 130 -31.06 -9.34 13.94
C ALA A 130 -30.36 -7.98 13.70
N CYS A 131 -30.53 -7.01 14.59
CA CYS A 131 -29.81 -5.73 14.58
C CYS A 131 -28.29 -5.94 14.62
N LEU A 132 -27.81 -6.79 15.53
CA LEU A 132 -26.39 -7.16 15.63
C LEU A 132 -25.85 -7.77 14.33
N SER A 133 -26.64 -8.65 13.71
CA SER A 133 -26.25 -9.36 12.47
C SER A 133 -26.18 -8.42 11.26
N VAL A 134 -26.96 -7.35 11.24
CA VAL A 134 -26.90 -6.29 10.20
C VAL A 134 -25.95 -5.13 10.56
N GLY A 135 -25.23 -5.22 11.68
CA GLY A 135 -24.24 -4.22 12.11
C GLY A 135 -24.82 -3.01 12.85
N GLN A 136 -26.10 -3.01 13.23
CA GLN A 136 -26.70 -1.98 14.07
C GLN A 136 -26.40 -2.23 15.55
N LEU A 137 -25.17 -1.94 15.94
CA LEU A 137 -24.65 -2.26 17.27
C LEU A 137 -25.31 -1.46 18.39
N ALA A 138 -25.64 -0.19 18.15
CA ALA A 138 -26.29 0.69 19.13
C ALA A 138 -27.70 0.19 19.48
N ASP A 139 -28.54 -0.01 18.45
CA ASP A 139 -29.90 -0.54 18.61
C ASP A 139 -29.89 -1.93 19.28
N ALA A 140 -28.95 -2.80 18.89
CA ALA A 140 -28.80 -4.11 19.50
C ALA A 140 -28.46 -3.99 21.00
N MET A 141 -27.48 -3.15 21.36
CA MET A 141 -27.06 -2.93 22.74
C MET A 141 -28.19 -2.38 23.61
N GLU A 142 -28.94 -1.40 23.12
CA GLU A 142 -30.08 -0.81 23.84
C GLU A 142 -31.13 -1.87 24.17
N VAL A 143 -31.52 -2.67 23.17
CA VAL A 143 -32.53 -3.70 23.37
C VAL A 143 -32.01 -4.83 24.27
N PHE A 144 -30.76 -5.27 24.12
CA PHE A 144 -30.18 -6.26 25.04
C PHE A 144 -30.12 -5.75 26.49
N ARG A 145 -29.88 -4.45 26.71
CA ARG A 145 -29.98 -3.85 28.06
C ARG A 145 -31.40 -3.93 28.60
N SER A 146 -32.40 -3.64 27.78
CA SER A 146 -33.81 -3.73 28.17
C SER A 146 -34.28 -5.15 28.49
N VAL A 147 -33.69 -6.17 27.84
CA VAL A 147 -34.02 -7.58 28.06
C VAL A 147 -33.46 -8.10 29.40
N GLY A 148 -32.37 -7.52 29.88
CA GLY A 148 -31.72 -7.89 31.13
C GLY A 148 -30.72 -9.05 31.00
N ASP A 149 -29.82 -9.16 31.99
CA ASP A 149 -28.74 -10.16 32.03
C ASP A 149 -29.23 -11.56 32.45
N GLU A 150 -30.50 -11.69 32.85
CA GLU A 150 -31.12 -12.99 33.11
C GLU A 150 -31.36 -13.80 31.83
N ASN A 151 -31.33 -13.18 30.65
CA ASN A 151 -31.39 -13.90 29.40
C ASN A 151 -29.96 -14.17 28.87
N ILE A 152 -29.60 -15.46 28.72
CA ILE A 152 -28.28 -15.86 28.21
C ILE A 152 -28.03 -15.35 26.78
N GLU A 153 -29.05 -15.32 25.94
CA GLU A 153 -28.96 -14.79 24.57
C GLU A 153 -28.66 -13.29 24.57
N ALA A 154 -29.20 -12.54 25.52
CA ALA A 154 -28.91 -11.12 25.68
C ALA A 154 -27.50 -10.88 26.23
N LEU A 155 -27.04 -11.70 27.18
CA LEU A 155 -25.65 -11.65 27.67
C LEU A 155 -24.65 -11.89 26.55
N ILE A 156 -24.83 -12.96 25.76
CA ILE A 156 -23.98 -13.29 24.61
C ILE A 156 -24.06 -12.19 23.55
N GLY A 157 -25.26 -11.69 23.27
CA GLY A 157 -25.47 -10.58 22.35
C GLY A 157 -24.70 -9.31 22.74
N LYS A 158 -24.71 -8.94 24.03
CA LYS A 158 -23.88 -7.84 24.56
C LYS A 158 -22.40 -8.13 24.39
N ALA A 159 -21.95 -9.34 24.72
CA ALA A 159 -20.56 -9.75 24.56
C ALA A 159 -20.10 -9.61 23.10
N GLU A 160 -20.93 -10.03 22.13
CA GLU A 160 -20.65 -9.89 20.70
C GLU A 160 -20.62 -8.43 20.23
N VAL A 161 -21.48 -7.55 20.79
CA VAL A 161 -21.39 -6.11 20.52
C VAL A 161 -20.03 -5.57 20.99
N PHE A 162 -19.63 -5.85 22.24
CA PHE A 162 -18.34 -5.41 22.77
C PHE A 162 -17.16 -5.98 21.99
N HIS A 163 -17.24 -7.24 21.56
CA HIS A 163 -16.26 -7.86 20.69
C HIS A 163 -16.13 -7.11 19.35
N LYS A 164 -17.25 -6.79 18.69
CA LYS A 164 -17.24 -6.08 17.40
C LYS A 164 -16.76 -4.62 17.53
N THR A 165 -16.88 -4.02 18.70
CA THR A 165 -16.38 -2.66 18.99
C THR A 165 -14.96 -2.64 19.55
N GLY A 166 -14.32 -3.81 19.75
CA GLY A 166 -12.93 -3.93 20.18
C GLY A 166 -12.70 -3.98 21.69
N PHE A 167 -13.75 -3.98 22.51
CA PHE A 167 -13.66 -4.11 23.97
C PHE A 167 -13.64 -5.58 24.39
N TYR A 168 -12.54 -6.27 24.07
CA TYR A 168 -12.45 -7.73 24.19
C TYR A 168 -12.46 -8.23 25.63
N GLU A 169 -11.93 -7.46 26.58
CA GLU A 169 -11.94 -7.78 28.01
C GLU A 169 -13.37 -7.78 28.56
N THR A 170 -14.13 -6.71 28.30
CA THR A 170 -15.55 -6.62 28.69
C THR A 170 -16.39 -7.70 28.02
N ALA A 171 -16.13 -7.98 26.73
CA ALA A 171 -16.76 -9.10 26.05
C ALA A 171 -16.45 -10.44 26.75
N GLN A 172 -15.20 -10.65 27.18
CA GLN A 172 -14.79 -11.87 27.87
C GLN A 172 -15.48 -12.06 29.22
N GLU A 173 -15.67 -11.00 30.00
CA GLU A 173 -16.41 -11.05 31.26
C GLU A 173 -17.86 -11.49 31.04
N LEU A 174 -18.52 -10.93 30.03
CA LEU A 174 -19.89 -11.29 29.68
C LEU A 174 -19.99 -12.72 29.14
N TYR A 175 -19.04 -13.15 28.32
CA TYR A 175 -18.96 -14.55 27.90
C TYR A 175 -18.75 -15.49 29.08
N GLN A 176 -17.89 -15.13 30.05
CA GLN A 176 -17.67 -15.96 31.24
C GLN A 176 -18.96 -16.11 32.05
N ARG A 177 -19.68 -15.01 32.28
CA ARG A 177 -21.00 -15.04 32.93
C ARG A 177 -22.01 -15.91 32.18
N ALA A 178 -21.99 -15.89 30.85
CA ALA A 178 -22.85 -16.76 30.04
C ALA A 178 -22.44 -18.25 30.13
N ILE A 179 -21.14 -18.56 30.16
CA ILE A 179 -20.62 -19.92 30.33
C ILE A 179 -21.01 -20.48 31.71
N ASP A 180 -20.83 -19.69 32.77
CA ASP A 180 -21.14 -20.08 34.14
C ASP A 180 -22.64 -20.36 34.31
N LYS A 181 -23.47 -19.71 33.49
CA LYS A 181 -24.92 -19.88 33.47
C LYS A 181 -25.36 -21.13 32.71
N ASP A 182 -24.89 -21.30 31.47
CA ASP A 182 -25.20 -22.47 30.65
C ASP A 182 -24.15 -22.70 29.56
N TRP A 183 -23.16 -23.53 29.85
CA TRP A 183 -22.18 -24.01 28.87
C TRP A 183 -22.81 -24.85 27.76
N SER A 184 -23.90 -25.57 28.03
CA SER A 184 -24.55 -26.43 27.04
C SER A 184 -25.16 -25.61 25.90
N TYR A 185 -25.55 -24.36 26.18
CA TYR A 185 -25.98 -23.39 25.19
C TYR A 185 -24.93 -23.18 24.10
N PHE A 186 -23.66 -23.01 24.46
CA PHE A 186 -22.57 -22.82 23.47
C PHE A 186 -22.34 -24.08 22.62
N LYS A 187 -22.48 -25.27 23.19
CA LYS A 187 -22.39 -26.53 22.42
C LYS A 187 -23.51 -26.65 21.40
N ALA A 188 -24.71 -26.19 21.75
CA ALA A 188 -25.86 -26.18 20.84
C ALA A 188 -25.78 -25.09 19.76
N HIS A 189 -24.95 -24.05 19.96
CA HIS A 189 -24.81 -22.89 19.08
C HIS A 189 -23.34 -22.65 18.67
N PRO A 190 -22.79 -23.47 17.75
CA PRO A 190 -21.38 -23.40 17.33
C PRO A 190 -20.94 -22.04 16.82
N GLU A 191 -21.84 -21.23 16.24
CA GLU A 191 -21.56 -19.87 15.81
C GLU A 191 -21.21 -18.94 16.96
N ARG A 192 -21.86 -19.10 18.12
CA ARG A 192 -21.59 -18.31 19.34
C ARG A 192 -20.29 -18.76 19.99
N LEU A 193 -20.05 -20.06 20.00
CA LEU A 193 -18.79 -20.64 20.46
C LEU A 193 -17.60 -20.16 19.60
N TYR A 194 -17.80 -20.01 18.29
CA TYR A 194 -16.80 -19.41 17.40
C TYR A 194 -16.49 -17.96 17.79
N TYR A 195 -17.49 -17.10 18.04
CA TYR A 195 -17.24 -15.71 18.46
C TYR A 195 -16.53 -15.60 19.81
N LEU A 196 -16.83 -16.48 20.76
CA LEU A 196 -16.07 -16.60 22.01
C LEU A 196 -14.59 -16.96 21.73
N ALA A 197 -14.35 -17.95 20.86
CA ALA A 197 -12.99 -18.33 20.47
C ALA A 197 -12.24 -17.18 19.79
N GLU A 198 -12.90 -16.45 18.88
CA GLU A 198 -12.34 -15.24 18.25
C GLU A 198 -11.99 -14.17 19.29
N ASN A 199 -12.84 -13.95 20.30
CA ASN A 199 -12.57 -13.01 21.38
C ASN A 199 -11.31 -13.40 22.17
N LEU A 200 -11.18 -14.68 22.53
CA LEU A 200 -10.01 -15.20 23.23
C LEU A 200 -8.73 -15.08 22.38
N LYS A 201 -8.82 -15.32 21.08
CA LYS A 201 -7.70 -15.14 20.14
C LYS A 201 -7.22 -13.69 20.12
N LEU A 202 -8.16 -12.73 20.03
CA LEU A 202 -7.84 -11.29 20.01
C LEU A 202 -7.30 -10.79 21.35
N LEU A 203 -7.71 -11.39 22.47
CA LEU A 203 -7.10 -11.17 23.80
C LEU A 203 -5.70 -11.81 23.96
N GLY A 204 -5.17 -12.48 22.93
CA GLY A 204 -3.90 -13.20 23.01
C GLY A 204 -3.96 -14.51 23.80
N LYS A 205 -5.14 -14.93 24.29
CA LYS A 205 -5.35 -16.22 24.99
C LYS A 205 -5.44 -17.38 23.99
N LYS A 206 -4.42 -17.51 23.13
CA LYS A 206 -4.36 -18.41 21.97
C LYS A 206 -4.63 -19.87 22.32
N ASP A 207 -4.07 -20.39 23.42
CA ASP A 207 -4.26 -21.80 23.80
C ASP A 207 -5.71 -22.13 24.18
N ARG A 208 -6.40 -21.18 24.85
CA ARG A 208 -7.83 -21.35 25.16
C ARG A 208 -8.66 -21.28 23.88
N ALA A 209 -8.34 -20.35 22.98
CA ALA A 209 -9.01 -20.25 21.69
C ALA A 209 -8.85 -21.53 20.85
N ARG A 210 -7.63 -22.11 20.76
CA ARG A 210 -7.36 -23.38 20.08
C ARG A 210 -8.27 -24.50 20.54
N LYS A 211 -8.41 -24.70 21.85
CA LYS A 211 -9.30 -25.72 22.42
C LYS A 211 -10.74 -25.55 21.91
N LEU A 212 -11.24 -24.32 21.87
CA LEU A 212 -12.58 -24.04 21.36
C LEU A 212 -12.71 -24.27 19.85
N TYR A 213 -11.70 -23.89 19.06
CA TYR A 213 -11.69 -24.21 17.63
C TYR A 213 -11.67 -25.71 17.35
N TYR A 214 -10.95 -26.50 18.16
CA TYR A 214 -10.97 -27.96 18.03
C TYR A 214 -12.38 -28.55 18.28
N PHE A 215 -13.14 -28.02 19.24
CA PHE A 215 -14.55 -28.39 19.42
C PHE A 215 -15.45 -28.04 18.22
N LEU A 216 -15.05 -27.06 17.40
CA LEU A 216 -15.83 -26.61 16.25
C LEU A 216 -15.54 -27.42 14.98
N LEU A 217 -14.56 -28.32 14.97
CA LEU A 217 -14.17 -29.07 13.77
C LEU A 217 -15.26 -30.03 13.26
N ASP A 218 -16.16 -30.48 14.12
CA ASP A 218 -17.31 -31.31 13.75
C ASP A 218 -18.59 -30.50 13.51
N SER A 219 -18.49 -29.18 13.49
CA SER A 219 -19.61 -28.26 13.35
C SER A 219 -19.67 -27.57 11.97
N PRO A 220 -20.77 -26.88 11.63
CA PRO A 220 -20.82 -26.02 10.44
C PRO A 220 -19.74 -24.92 10.43
N MET A 221 -19.11 -24.61 11.57
CA MET A 221 -18.03 -23.63 11.68
C MET A 221 -16.63 -24.19 11.41
N ARG A 222 -16.51 -25.46 11.03
CA ARG A 222 -15.22 -26.15 10.77
C ARG A 222 -14.24 -25.34 9.94
N GLN A 223 -14.69 -24.80 8.80
CA GLN A 223 -13.80 -24.09 7.88
C GLN A 223 -13.30 -22.76 8.48
N TRP A 224 -14.16 -22.04 9.19
CA TRP A 224 -13.79 -20.82 9.91
C TRP A 224 -12.86 -21.12 11.08
N ALA A 225 -13.10 -22.22 11.82
CA ALA A 225 -12.24 -22.67 12.89
C ALA A 225 -10.82 -23.00 12.37
N PHE A 226 -10.69 -23.70 11.24
CA PHE A 226 -9.40 -23.96 10.62
C PHE A 226 -8.69 -22.69 10.14
N LEU A 227 -9.41 -21.74 9.53
CA LEU A 227 -8.83 -20.43 9.21
C LEU A 227 -8.27 -19.75 10.46
N SER A 228 -9.03 -19.75 11.56
CA SER A 228 -8.58 -19.12 12.80
C SER A 228 -7.42 -19.84 13.48
N LEU A 229 -7.37 -21.17 13.43
CA LEU A 229 -6.21 -21.95 13.85
C LEU A 229 -4.97 -21.58 13.03
N ALA A 230 -5.09 -21.51 11.70
CA ALA A 230 -3.99 -21.09 10.84
C ALA A 230 -3.50 -19.66 11.13
N LEU A 231 -4.41 -18.73 11.44
CA LEU A 231 -4.03 -17.37 11.84
C LEU A 231 -3.27 -17.34 13.17
N ILE A 232 -3.58 -18.24 14.10
CA ILE A 232 -2.79 -18.40 15.33
C ILE A 232 -1.39 -18.92 15.00
N ASP A 233 -1.30 -19.93 14.13
CA ASP A 233 -0.01 -20.54 13.76
C ASP A 233 0.88 -19.54 13.01
N LEU A 234 0.30 -18.75 12.10
CA LEU A 234 0.99 -17.61 11.45
C LEU A 234 1.55 -16.63 12.48
N ALA A 235 0.74 -16.24 13.47
CA ALA A 235 1.14 -15.32 14.52
C ALA A 235 2.18 -15.93 15.49
N GLU A 236 2.46 -17.23 15.40
CA GLU A 236 3.50 -17.95 16.14
C GLU A 236 4.71 -18.29 15.27
N GLY A 237 4.75 -17.87 14.00
CA GLY A 237 5.85 -18.20 13.10
C GLY A 237 5.80 -19.62 12.52
N LYS A 238 4.70 -20.35 12.71
CA LYS A 238 4.51 -21.74 12.28
C LYS A 238 3.88 -21.79 10.88
N GLY A 239 4.65 -21.43 9.86
CA GLY A 239 4.18 -21.39 8.47
C GLY A 239 3.62 -22.72 7.97
N HIS A 240 4.28 -23.83 8.30
CA HIS A 240 3.88 -25.17 7.86
C HIS A 240 2.52 -25.61 8.43
N ASP A 241 2.34 -25.48 9.74
CA ASP A 241 1.09 -25.82 10.41
C ASP A 241 -0.06 -24.93 9.90
N ALA A 242 0.23 -23.65 9.65
CA ALA A 242 -0.73 -22.74 9.05
C ALA A 242 -1.18 -23.22 7.66
N VAL A 243 -0.26 -23.62 6.77
CA VAL A 243 -0.61 -24.17 5.44
C VAL A 243 -1.47 -25.41 5.57
N LEU A 244 -1.16 -26.31 6.50
CA LEU A 244 -1.96 -27.51 6.75
C LEU A 244 -3.40 -27.14 7.13
N HIS A 245 -3.58 -26.29 8.14
CA HIS A 245 -4.89 -25.83 8.57
C HIS A 245 -5.65 -25.09 7.46
N LEU A 246 -4.98 -24.28 6.65
CA LEU A 246 -5.62 -23.57 5.52
C LEU A 246 -6.10 -24.53 4.44
N ARG A 247 -5.35 -25.60 4.14
CA ARG A 247 -5.83 -26.66 3.24
C ARG A 247 -7.07 -27.35 3.80
N MET A 248 -7.09 -27.61 5.10
CA MET A 248 -8.26 -28.18 5.76
C MET A 248 -9.47 -27.21 5.74
N ALA A 249 -9.24 -25.90 5.80
CA ALA A 249 -10.29 -24.89 5.66
C ALA A 249 -10.93 -24.88 4.26
N LEU A 250 -10.18 -25.26 3.22
CA LEU A 250 -10.66 -25.34 1.84
C LEU A 250 -11.35 -26.65 1.50
N GLN A 251 -11.18 -27.70 2.31
CA GLN A 251 -11.87 -28.96 2.09
C GLN A 251 -13.38 -28.81 2.36
N GLU A 252 -14.19 -29.41 1.48
CA GLU A 252 -15.64 -29.43 1.67
C GLU A 252 -16.01 -30.35 2.85
N PRO A 253 -16.88 -29.91 3.78
CA PRO A 253 -17.32 -30.76 4.87
C PRO A 253 -18.19 -31.91 4.32
N PRO A 254 -18.05 -33.14 4.85
CA PRO A 254 -18.72 -34.33 4.32
C PRO A 254 -20.26 -34.30 4.38
N ASN A 255 -20.86 -33.42 5.18
CA ASN A 255 -22.31 -33.25 5.30
C ASN A 255 -22.68 -31.75 5.21
N ARG A 256 -23.20 -31.33 4.04
CA ARG A 256 -23.48 -29.92 3.72
C ARG A 256 -24.82 -29.44 4.31
N PRO A 257 -24.85 -28.49 5.25
CA PRO A 257 -25.94 -27.52 5.29
C PRO A 257 -25.76 -26.54 4.10
N LYS A 258 -26.85 -26.06 3.51
CA LYS A 258 -26.80 -25.04 2.43
C LYS A 258 -26.18 -23.74 2.96
N VAL A 259 -24.85 -23.62 2.96
CA VAL A 259 -24.14 -22.39 3.32
C VAL A 259 -24.33 -21.37 2.20
N ASN A 260 -24.50 -20.09 2.57
CA ASN A 260 -24.66 -18.98 1.63
C ASN A 260 -23.41 -18.84 0.75
N PRO A 261 -23.54 -18.85 -0.60
CA PRO A 261 -22.41 -18.69 -1.53
C PRO A 261 -21.51 -17.49 -1.25
N TRP A 262 -22.08 -16.40 -0.72
CA TRP A 262 -21.33 -15.20 -0.37
C TRP A 262 -20.37 -15.44 0.81
N GLN A 263 -20.80 -16.17 1.85
CA GLN A 263 -19.94 -16.50 3.00
C GLN A 263 -18.74 -17.36 2.59
N ILE A 264 -18.95 -18.27 1.63
CA ILE A 264 -17.88 -19.11 1.08
C ILE A 264 -16.85 -18.25 0.33
N ARG A 265 -17.29 -17.30 -0.50
CA ARG A 265 -16.36 -16.35 -1.15
C ARG A 265 -15.55 -15.54 -0.14
N GLN A 266 -16.18 -15.07 0.94
CA GLN A 266 -15.52 -14.32 2.02
C GLN A 266 -14.46 -15.15 2.75
N LEU A 267 -14.78 -16.40 3.05
CA LEU A 267 -13.82 -17.33 3.64
C LEU A 267 -12.64 -17.57 2.68
N TYR A 268 -12.94 -17.88 1.42
CA TYR A 268 -11.94 -18.28 0.44
C TYR A 268 -10.88 -17.20 0.19
N ARG A 269 -11.28 -15.94 0.03
CA ARG A 269 -10.31 -14.83 -0.12
C ARG A 269 -9.39 -14.65 1.09
N LYS A 270 -9.93 -14.81 2.32
CA LYS A 270 -9.14 -14.75 3.56
C LYS A 270 -8.15 -15.91 3.67
N VAL A 271 -8.58 -17.10 3.28
CA VAL A 271 -7.72 -18.28 3.25
C VAL A 271 -6.58 -18.11 2.25
N LEU A 272 -6.84 -17.64 1.03
CA LEU A 272 -5.78 -17.40 0.05
C LEU A 272 -4.75 -16.36 0.54
N LEU A 273 -5.20 -15.26 1.13
CA LEU A 273 -4.28 -14.26 1.72
C LEU A 273 -3.42 -14.88 2.83
N ALA A 274 -4.05 -15.62 3.75
CA ALA A 274 -3.34 -16.31 4.83
C ALA A 274 -2.35 -17.36 4.29
N MET A 275 -2.68 -18.06 3.21
CA MET A 275 -1.79 -19.02 2.56
C MET A 275 -0.59 -18.31 1.92
N GLY A 276 -0.81 -17.16 1.27
CA GLY A 276 0.28 -16.33 0.77
C GLY A 276 1.26 -15.92 1.87
N ARG A 277 0.75 -15.42 3.01
CA ARG A 277 1.55 -15.10 4.20
C ARG A 277 2.29 -16.33 4.75
N ALA A 278 1.64 -17.49 4.79
CA ALA A 278 2.23 -18.72 5.30
C ALA A 278 3.40 -19.21 4.43
N TYR A 279 3.23 -19.18 3.11
CA TYR A 279 4.31 -19.55 2.19
C TYR A 279 5.46 -18.55 2.19
N ILE A 280 5.20 -17.24 2.37
CA ILE A 280 6.27 -16.25 2.59
C ILE A 280 7.09 -16.59 3.84
N LEU A 281 6.41 -16.93 4.94
CA LEU A 281 7.05 -17.31 6.19
C LEU A 281 7.88 -18.61 6.08
N GLU A 282 7.45 -19.56 5.25
CA GLU A 282 8.23 -20.75 4.90
C GLU A 282 9.40 -20.47 3.92
N GLY A 283 9.44 -19.29 3.30
CA GLY A 283 10.39 -18.94 2.25
C GLY A 283 10.02 -19.49 0.85
N ASP A 284 8.85 -20.11 0.67
CA ASP A 284 8.37 -20.61 -0.61
C ASP A 284 7.67 -19.50 -1.42
N HIS A 285 8.47 -18.59 -1.95
CA HIS A 285 7.99 -17.43 -2.72
C HIS A 285 7.20 -17.83 -3.97
N GLU A 286 7.50 -18.97 -4.60
CA GLU A 286 6.78 -19.44 -5.79
C GLU A 286 5.35 -19.89 -5.47
N LYS A 287 5.14 -20.62 -4.36
CA LYS A 287 3.79 -20.94 -3.90
C LYS A 287 3.05 -19.68 -3.44
N ALA A 288 3.73 -18.78 -2.73
CA ALA A 288 3.13 -17.52 -2.31
C ALA A 288 2.62 -16.71 -3.51
N LYS A 289 3.46 -16.50 -4.54
CA LYS A 289 3.09 -15.78 -5.77
C LYS A 289 1.88 -16.39 -6.45
N ARG A 290 1.85 -17.73 -6.64
CA ARG A 290 0.72 -18.42 -7.27
C ARG A 290 -0.60 -18.17 -6.54
N VAL A 291 -0.60 -18.28 -5.22
CA VAL A 291 -1.82 -18.09 -4.43
C VAL A 291 -2.28 -16.64 -4.41
N LEU A 292 -1.35 -15.68 -4.30
CA LEU A 292 -1.66 -14.26 -4.28
C LEU A 292 -2.12 -13.75 -5.65
N LEU A 293 -1.57 -14.27 -6.75
CA LEU A 293 -2.06 -13.99 -8.10
C LEU A 293 -3.48 -14.54 -8.30
N LYS A 294 -3.76 -15.75 -7.82
CA LYS A 294 -5.13 -16.29 -7.83
C LYS A 294 -6.10 -15.42 -7.02
N LEU A 295 -5.67 -14.94 -5.86
CA LEU A 295 -6.47 -14.02 -5.04
C LEU A 295 -6.79 -12.72 -5.79
N ARG A 296 -5.81 -12.16 -6.50
CA ARG A 296 -6.00 -10.98 -7.35
C ARG A 296 -6.99 -11.24 -8.49
N GLU A 297 -6.86 -12.37 -9.18
CA GLU A 297 -7.72 -12.75 -10.32
C GLU A 297 -9.18 -12.99 -9.89
N ASP A 298 -9.38 -13.79 -8.84
CA ASP A 298 -10.72 -14.22 -8.41
C ASP A 298 -11.47 -13.14 -7.58
N PHE A 299 -10.74 -12.21 -6.94
CA PHE A 299 -11.28 -11.24 -5.97
C PHE A 299 -10.73 -9.82 -6.12
N PHE A 300 -10.58 -9.37 -7.36
CA PHE A 300 -10.12 -8.02 -7.69
C PHE A 300 -10.83 -6.91 -6.87
N GLY A 301 -10.05 -5.96 -6.36
CA GLY A 301 -10.55 -4.80 -5.60
C GLY A 301 -11.05 -5.09 -4.19
N THR A 302 -10.91 -6.32 -3.69
CA THR A 302 -11.18 -6.61 -2.27
C THR A 302 -9.99 -6.21 -1.39
N PRO A 303 -10.20 -5.84 -0.10
CA PRO A 303 -9.10 -5.50 0.80
C PRO A 303 -8.05 -6.61 0.88
N GLU A 304 -8.48 -7.88 0.93
CA GLU A 304 -7.57 -9.02 0.96
C GLU A 304 -6.72 -9.13 -0.31
N ALA A 305 -7.30 -8.84 -1.49
CA ALA A 305 -6.56 -8.84 -2.75
C ALA A 305 -5.56 -7.68 -2.85
N GLU A 306 -5.93 -6.49 -2.38
CA GLU A 306 -5.01 -5.35 -2.33
C GLU A 306 -3.83 -5.60 -1.37
N GLU A 307 -4.08 -6.20 -0.22
CA GLU A 307 -3.01 -6.62 0.67
C GLU A 307 -2.11 -7.68 0.00
N GLY A 308 -2.72 -8.62 -0.72
CA GLY A 308 -2.00 -9.60 -1.52
C GLY A 308 -1.10 -8.98 -2.58
N LEU A 309 -1.49 -7.86 -3.20
CA LEU A 309 -0.66 -7.09 -4.13
C LEU A 309 0.55 -6.46 -3.44
N VAL A 310 0.40 -5.96 -2.21
CA VAL A 310 1.52 -5.43 -1.42
C VAL A 310 2.51 -6.55 -1.09
N LEU A 311 2.02 -7.74 -0.72
CA LEU A 311 2.86 -8.92 -0.48
C LEU A 311 3.56 -9.40 -1.76
N LEU A 312 2.88 -9.42 -2.90
CA LEU A 312 3.50 -9.70 -4.20
C LEU A 312 4.61 -8.69 -4.50
N ALA A 313 4.33 -7.39 -4.34
CA ALA A 313 5.34 -6.36 -4.56
C ALA A 313 6.55 -6.55 -3.64
N TRP A 314 6.36 -6.96 -2.39
CA TRP A 314 7.45 -7.31 -1.49
C TRP A 314 8.30 -8.46 -2.04
N ILE A 315 7.69 -9.58 -2.45
CA ILE A 315 8.42 -10.73 -3.02
C ILE A 315 9.25 -10.31 -4.24
N TYR A 316 8.64 -9.60 -5.18
CA TYR A 316 9.32 -9.18 -6.42
C TYR A 316 10.44 -8.17 -6.15
N THR A 317 10.29 -7.31 -5.13
CA THR A 317 11.36 -6.40 -4.70
C THR A 317 12.55 -7.15 -4.11
N GLU A 318 12.32 -8.21 -3.32
CA GLU A 318 13.41 -9.06 -2.81
C GLU A 318 14.12 -9.82 -3.93
N GLU A 319 13.39 -10.25 -4.96
CA GLU A 319 13.94 -10.88 -6.17
C GLU A 319 14.68 -9.90 -7.11
N GLY A 320 14.68 -8.60 -6.82
CA GLY A 320 15.29 -7.56 -7.67
C GLY A 320 14.44 -7.18 -8.89
N ARG A 321 13.22 -7.68 -9.00
CA ARG A 321 12.26 -7.38 -10.07
C ARG A 321 11.47 -6.11 -9.75
N PHE A 322 12.16 -4.97 -9.66
CA PHE A 322 11.59 -3.73 -9.15
C PHE A 322 10.43 -3.16 -10.00
N ILE A 323 10.46 -3.37 -11.32
CA ILE A 323 9.44 -2.85 -12.24
C ILE A 323 8.12 -3.59 -12.03
N ASP A 324 8.17 -4.92 -11.93
CA ASP A 324 6.99 -5.76 -11.65
C ASP A 324 6.43 -5.48 -10.26
N ALA A 325 7.29 -5.34 -9.25
CA ALA A 325 6.86 -4.93 -7.92
C ALA A 325 6.09 -3.61 -7.96
N THR A 326 6.60 -2.64 -8.73
CA THR A 326 5.97 -1.33 -8.90
C THR A 326 4.63 -1.40 -9.63
N SER A 327 4.45 -2.32 -10.59
CA SER A 327 3.15 -2.47 -11.26
C SER A 327 2.06 -2.91 -10.29
N PHE A 328 2.35 -3.87 -9.41
CA PHE A 328 1.41 -4.32 -8.38
C PHE A 328 1.07 -3.20 -7.38
N LEU A 329 2.07 -2.41 -6.95
CA LEU A 329 1.84 -1.31 -6.02
C LEU A 329 0.95 -0.22 -6.62
N ARG A 330 1.11 0.09 -7.91
CA ARG A 330 0.29 1.10 -8.57
C ARG A 330 -1.19 0.76 -8.53
N GLU A 331 -1.56 -0.52 -8.68
CA GLU A 331 -2.96 -0.95 -8.58
C GLU A 331 -3.57 -0.60 -7.21
N VAL A 332 -2.79 -0.71 -6.13
CA VAL A 332 -3.25 -0.37 -4.76
C VAL A 332 -3.22 1.14 -4.50
N LEU A 333 -2.23 1.86 -5.03
CA LEU A 333 -2.00 3.27 -4.75
C LEU A 333 -3.10 4.21 -5.28
N TYR A 334 -3.87 3.79 -6.30
CA TYR A 334 -5.07 4.51 -6.74
C TYR A 334 -6.28 4.30 -5.81
N GLY A 335 -6.23 3.30 -4.93
CA GLY A 335 -7.26 2.96 -3.95
C GLY A 335 -7.15 3.71 -2.61
N ARG A 336 -8.02 3.36 -1.66
CA ARG A 336 -8.01 3.88 -0.27
C ARG A 336 -7.49 2.85 0.73
N THR A 337 -7.84 1.58 0.55
CA THR A 337 -7.42 0.46 1.39
C THR A 337 -5.96 0.11 1.13
N HIS A 338 -5.24 -0.29 2.18
CA HIS A 338 -3.80 -0.64 2.17
C HIS A 338 -2.84 0.37 1.51
N ARG A 339 -3.28 1.61 1.28
CA ARG A 339 -2.49 2.63 0.59
C ARG A 339 -1.22 3.01 1.35
N LYS A 340 -1.28 3.04 2.69
CA LYS A 340 -0.11 3.38 3.52
C LYS A 340 0.97 2.32 3.39
N GLU A 341 0.58 1.05 3.47
CA GLU A 341 1.44 -0.11 3.32
C GLU A 341 2.04 -0.16 1.90
N ALA A 342 1.24 0.16 0.88
CA ALA A 342 1.72 0.25 -0.49
C ALA A 342 2.73 1.40 -0.69
N LEU A 343 2.53 2.57 -0.05
CA LEU A 343 3.48 3.69 -0.09
C LEU A 343 4.82 3.32 0.58
N GLU A 344 4.76 2.68 1.74
CA GLU A 344 5.96 2.21 2.45
C GLU A 344 6.72 1.16 1.64
N GLN A 345 6.00 0.22 1.00
CA GLN A 345 6.61 -0.77 0.14
C GLN A 345 7.16 -0.15 -1.16
N LEU A 346 6.50 0.87 -1.72
CA LEU A 346 7.01 1.62 -2.87
C LEU A 346 8.31 2.35 -2.54
N LYS A 347 8.36 3.06 -1.41
CA LYS A 347 9.58 3.69 -0.89
C LYS A 347 10.71 2.68 -0.80
N THR A 348 10.46 1.53 -0.18
CA THR A 348 11.45 0.44 -0.03
C THR A 348 11.93 -0.07 -1.40
N THR A 349 11.00 -0.24 -2.35
CA THR A 349 11.29 -0.68 -3.72
C THR A 349 12.17 0.32 -4.45
N ILE A 350 11.88 1.63 -4.37
CA ILE A 350 12.68 2.70 -4.96
C ILE A 350 14.08 2.75 -4.36
N LEU A 351 14.20 2.66 -3.04
CA LEU A 351 15.51 2.73 -2.37
C LEU A 351 16.37 1.49 -2.69
N LYS A 352 15.80 0.29 -2.74
CA LYS A 352 16.53 -0.91 -3.17
C LYS A 352 16.92 -0.86 -4.64
N ALA A 353 16.04 -0.38 -5.52
CA ALA A 353 16.37 -0.18 -6.93
C ALA A 353 17.52 0.81 -7.09
N LYS A 354 17.48 1.95 -6.37
CA LYS A 354 18.54 2.96 -6.36
C LYS A 354 19.92 2.37 -6.08
N ASP A 355 20.00 1.42 -5.14
CA ASP A 355 21.28 0.86 -4.69
C ASP A 355 21.74 -0.35 -5.52
N LYS A 356 20.82 -1.14 -6.10
CA LYS A 356 21.14 -2.38 -6.81
C LYS A 356 21.07 -2.28 -8.34
N ASP A 357 20.19 -1.44 -8.87
CA ASP A 357 19.92 -1.33 -10.31
C ASP A 357 19.53 0.12 -10.69
N PRO A 358 20.53 0.98 -11.02
CA PRO A 358 20.28 2.38 -11.36
C PRO A 358 19.37 2.58 -12.58
N GLU A 359 19.32 1.63 -13.52
CA GLU A 359 18.45 1.72 -14.69
C GLU A 359 17.00 1.45 -14.30
N ALA A 360 16.76 0.39 -13.54
CA ALA A 360 15.43 0.11 -12.99
C ALA A 360 14.97 1.22 -12.04
N PHE A 361 15.85 1.82 -11.24
CA PHE A 361 15.52 2.94 -10.36
C PHE A 361 14.83 4.09 -11.09
N VAL A 362 15.39 4.54 -12.21
CA VAL A 362 14.80 5.66 -12.98
C VAL A 362 13.43 5.26 -13.54
N ARG A 363 13.28 4.04 -14.06
CA ARG A 363 11.98 3.54 -14.56
C ARG A 363 10.93 3.43 -13.46
N VAL A 364 11.29 2.88 -12.30
CA VAL A 364 10.40 2.79 -11.14
C VAL A 364 9.97 4.17 -10.67
N TRP A 365 10.91 5.12 -10.61
CA TRP A 365 10.60 6.52 -10.27
C TRP A 365 9.60 7.14 -11.26
N GLN A 366 9.79 6.94 -12.56
CA GLN A 366 8.86 7.43 -13.57
C GLN A 366 7.46 6.80 -13.45
N MET A 367 7.39 5.51 -13.10
CA MET A 367 6.12 4.79 -12.96
C MET A 367 5.30 5.25 -11.74
N ALA A 368 5.96 5.50 -10.61
CA ALA A 368 5.26 5.64 -9.32
C ALA A 368 5.88 6.65 -8.34
N GLY A 369 7.03 7.25 -8.62
CA GLY A 369 7.72 8.17 -7.71
C GLY A 369 6.87 9.37 -7.27
N GLY A 370 5.93 9.80 -8.11
CA GLY A 370 4.98 10.86 -7.79
C GLY A 370 4.08 10.58 -6.57
N PHE A 371 3.85 9.32 -6.22
CA PHE A 371 3.08 8.96 -5.03
C PHE A 371 3.82 9.27 -3.71
N LEU A 372 5.14 9.46 -3.75
CA LEU A 372 5.96 9.76 -2.57
C LEU A 372 6.04 11.25 -2.24
N TYR A 373 5.36 12.14 -2.98
CA TYR A 373 5.24 13.56 -2.63
C TYR A 373 4.31 13.78 -1.42
N ASP A 374 4.76 13.29 -0.27
CA ASP A 374 4.10 13.35 1.03
C ASP A 374 5.11 13.78 2.11
N GLU A 375 4.64 14.44 3.17
CA GLU A 375 5.49 14.93 4.26
C GLU A 375 6.22 13.82 5.01
N THR A 376 5.64 12.61 5.01
CA THR A 376 6.23 11.43 5.66
C THR A 376 7.54 10.97 5.01
N PHE A 377 7.76 11.24 3.72
CA PHE A 377 8.92 10.74 2.95
C PHE A 377 9.97 11.80 2.64
N VAL A 378 9.91 12.96 3.28
CA VAL A 378 10.80 14.10 2.98
C VAL A 378 12.28 13.74 3.10
N ASN A 379 12.64 12.92 4.10
CA ASN A 379 14.03 12.52 4.33
C ASN A 379 14.54 11.58 3.22
N GLU A 380 13.72 10.63 2.82
CA GLU A 380 14.02 9.68 1.74
C GLU A 380 14.09 10.39 0.39
N LEU A 381 13.21 11.37 0.16
CA LEU A 381 13.21 12.19 -1.05
C LEU A 381 14.52 12.96 -1.26
N ILE A 382 15.25 13.35 -0.21
CA ILE A 382 16.58 13.95 -0.35
C ILE A 382 17.56 12.96 -0.99
N SER A 383 17.57 11.72 -0.52
CA SER A 383 18.43 10.64 -1.04
C SER A 383 18.05 10.27 -2.47
N ILE A 384 16.76 10.14 -2.75
CA ILE A 384 16.22 9.84 -4.07
C ILE A 384 16.53 10.97 -5.06
N GLY A 385 16.32 12.23 -4.66
CA GLY A 385 16.64 13.40 -5.47
C GLY A 385 18.12 13.45 -5.84
N ARG A 386 19.01 12.98 -4.96
CA ARG A 386 20.46 12.90 -5.24
C ARG A 386 20.75 11.87 -6.31
N ALA A 387 20.18 10.68 -6.20
CA ALA A 387 20.34 9.64 -7.20
C ALA A 387 19.77 10.05 -8.57
N LEU A 388 18.60 10.70 -8.59
CA LEU A 388 18.03 11.25 -9.83
C LEU A 388 18.95 12.30 -10.47
N SER A 389 19.53 13.20 -9.66
CA SER A 389 20.48 14.22 -10.14
C SER A 389 21.76 13.58 -10.71
N GLN A 390 22.27 12.53 -10.07
CA GLN A 390 23.42 11.77 -10.58
C GLN A 390 23.11 11.05 -11.89
N ALA A 391 21.88 10.52 -12.03
CA ALA A 391 21.38 9.95 -13.28
C ALA A 391 21.02 10.99 -14.34
N GLY A 392 21.13 12.29 -14.05
CA GLY A 392 20.77 13.37 -14.97
C GLY A 392 19.26 13.51 -15.23
N HIS A 393 18.42 12.92 -14.36
CA HIS A 393 16.97 12.92 -14.53
C HIS A 393 16.33 14.23 -14.03
N ILE A 394 15.49 14.87 -14.86
CA ILE A 394 14.94 16.21 -14.59
C ILE A 394 14.07 16.30 -13.33
N ASP A 395 13.42 15.20 -12.94
CA ASP A 395 12.59 15.17 -11.73
C ASP A 395 13.37 15.43 -10.44
N SER A 396 14.71 15.35 -10.45
CA SER A 396 15.50 15.78 -9.28
C SER A 396 15.15 17.20 -8.85
N ILE A 397 14.86 18.09 -9.81
CA ILE A 397 14.46 19.48 -9.53
C ILE A 397 13.12 19.52 -8.78
N ARG A 398 12.12 18.77 -9.27
CA ARG A 398 10.78 18.72 -8.65
C ARG A 398 10.85 18.13 -7.24
N VAL A 399 11.63 17.07 -7.06
CA VAL A 399 11.89 16.46 -5.74
C VAL A 399 12.46 17.48 -4.77
N TYR A 400 13.52 18.19 -5.15
CA TYR A 400 14.13 19.17 -4.25
C TYR A 400 13.27 20.41 -4.02
N GLN A 401 12.43 20.82 -4.98
CA GLN A 401 11.44 21.88 -4.76
C GLN A 401 10.42 21.48 -3.69
N PHE A 402 9.89 20.25 -3.77
CA PHE A 402 9.00 19.73 -2.74
C PHE A 402 9.67 19.67 -1.35
N VAL A 403 10.90 19.16 -1.28
CA VAL A 403 11.69 19.14 -0.03
C VAL A 403 11.91 20.56 0.51
N LEU A 404 12.18 21.56 -0.35
CA LEU A 404 12.39 22.94 0.08
C LEU A 404 11.15 23.56 0.74
N GLU A 405 9.96 23.15 0.31
CA GLU A 405 8.70 23.62 0.88
C GLU A 405 8.43 22.99 2.26
N ARG A 406 8.61 21.67 2.38
CA ARG A 406 8.12 20.88 3.53
C ARG A 406 9.18 20.45 4.55
N ALA A 407 10.45 20.37 4.20
CA ALA A 407 11.48 19.89 5.10
C ALA A 407 11.80 20.86 6.23
N GLU A 408 12.44 20.37 7.28
CA GLU A 408 13.09 21.23 8.27
C GLU A 408 14.30 21.97 7.66
N THR A 409 14.81 22.98 8.37
CA THR A 409 15.94 23.82 7.92
C THR A 409 17.14 23.02 7.43
N GLY A 410 17.46 21.89 8.07
CA GLY A 410 18.52 20.98 7.64
C GLY A 410 18.27 20.41 6.23
N GLY A 411 17.09 19.82 6.01
CA GLY A 411 16.69 19.26 4.72
C GLY A 411 16.58 20.33 3.63
N LYS A 412 16.09 21.52 3.95
CA LYS A 412 16.06 22.67 3.02
C LYS A 412 17.45 23.06 2.56
N ARG A 413 18.43 23.09 3.48
CA ARG A 413 19.83 23.39 3.14
C ARG A 413 20.42 22.35 2.19
N GLU A 414 20.19 21.06 2.45
CA GLU A 414 20.66 19.98 1.58
C GLU A 414 20.02 20.03 0.19
N ALA A 415 18.70 20.24 0.11
CA ALA A 415 18.00 20.40 -1.16
C ALA A 415 18.56 21.58 -1.97
N LEU A 416 18.85 22.71 -1.33
CA LEU A 416 19.43 23.89 -2.00
C LEU A 416 20.85 23.64 -2.53
N LYS A 417 21.68 22.88 -1.80
CA LYS A 417 23.02 22.49 -2.29
C LYS A 417 22.90 21.68 -3.57
N HIS A 418 22.03 20.68 -3.60
CA HIS A 418 21.88 19.84 -4.78
C HIS A 418 21.18 20.55 -5.94
N LEU A 419 20.20 21.42 -5.68
CA LEU A 419 19.62 22.28 -6.72
C LEU A 419 20.67 23.20 -7.34
N ALA A 420 21.58 23.77 -6.54
CA ALA A 420 22.69 24.57 -7.06
C ALA A 420 23.55 23.73 -8.01
N GLU A 421 23.92 22.50 -7.63
CA GLU A 421 24.70 21.61 -8.49
C GLU A 421 24.00 21.28 -9.81
N VAL A 422 22.69 21.01 -9.77
CA VAL A 422 21.89 20.77 -10.99
C VAL A 422 21.87 22.02 -11.89
N PHE A 423 21.67 23.20 -11.34
CA PHE A 423 21.64 24.44 -12.12
C PHE A 423 23.02 24.89 -12.62
N ILE A 424 24.10 24.55 -11.93
CA ILE A 424 25.48 24.73 -12.43
C ILE A 424 25.68 23.86 -13.67
N LYS A 425 25.37 22.56 -13.59
CA LYS A 425 25.54 21.61 -14.70
C LYS A 425 24.71 21.98 -15.92
N THR A 426 23.46 22.38 -15.71
CA THR A 426 22.54 22.82 -16.77
C THR A 426 22.76 24.28 -17.20
N ARG A 427 23.70 24.99 -16.57
CA ARG A 427 24.02 26.41 -16.81
C ARG A 427 22.79 27.34 -16.75
N SER A 428 21.82 27.02 -15.88
CA SER A 428 20.60 27.81 -15.72
C SER A 428 20.82 29.04 -14.83
N VAL A 429 20.95 30.22 -15.46
CA VAL A 429 21.13 31.49 -14.74
C VAL A 429 19.93 31.82 -13.85
N GLN A 430 18.71 31.58 -14.33
CA GLN A 430 17.48 31.82 -13.56
C GLN A 430 17.38 30.89 -12.36
N GLY A 431 17.67 29.59 -12.53
CA GLY A 431 17.70 28.62 -11.44
C GLY A 431 18.75 28.96 -10.38
N LEU A 432 19.95 29.34 -10.80
CA LEU A 432 21.00 29.80 -9.89
C LEU A 432 20.61 31.06 -9.13
N ARG A 433 19.95 32.02 -9.77
CA ARG A 433 19.47 33.24 -9.11
C ARG A 433 18.48 32.91 -7.98
N PHE A 434 17.52 32.03 -8.27
CA PHE A 434 16.56 31.53 -7.29
C PHE A 434 17.26 30.83 -6.11
N VAL A 435 18.16 29.87 -6.41
CA VAL A 435 18.83 29.09 -5.37
C VAL A 435 19.75 29.96 -4.51
N VAL A 436 20.52 30.89 -5.08
CA VAL A 436 21.40 31.78 -4.30
C VAL A 436 20.61 32.65 -3.34
N GLN A 437 19.44 33.17 -3.75
CA GLN A 437 18.56 33.94 -2.86
C GLN A 437 18.08 33.09 -1.68
N LYS A 438 17.61 31.86 -1.96
CA LYS A 438 17.15 30.93 -0.93
C LYS A 438 18.28 30.43 -0.03
N MET A 439 19.46 30.17 -0.58
CA MET A 439 20.65 29.79 0.19
C MET A 439 21.03 30.87 1.22
N LYS A 440 20.92 32.15 0.85
CA LYS A 440 21.12 33.27 1.77
C LYS A 440 20.04 33.28 2.87
N GLN A 441 18.78 33.10 2.51
CA GLN A 441 17.65 33.06 3.46
C GLN A 441 17.83 31.96 4.52
N PHE A 442 18.20 30.74 4.11
CA PHE A 442 18.32 29.58 5.00
C PHE A 442 19.72 29.40 5.60
N GLN A 443 20.63 30.35 5.39
CA GLN A 443 22.01 30.33 5.90
C GLN A 443 22.72 29.01 5.57
N VAL A 444 22.69 28.61 4.31
CA VAL A 444 23.44 27.45 3.81
C VAL A 444 24.95 27.68 4.03
N PRO A 445 25.77 26.64 4.32
CA PRO A 445 27.18 26.80 4.58
C PRO A 445 27.90 27.68 3.54
N TRP A 446 28.76 28.57 4.05
CA TRP A 446 29.35 29.65 3.26
C TRP A 446 30.02 29.18 1.97
N GLN A 447 30.73 28.05 1.98
CA GLN A 447 31.43 27.54 0.80
C GLN A 447 30.48 27.10 -0.31
N ASP A 448 29.32 26.53 0.02
CA ASP A 448 28.32 26.11 -0.97
C ASP A 448 27.58 27.32 -1.55
N TYR A 449 27.20 28.26 -0.68
CA TYR A 449 26.60 29.53 -1.10
C TYR A 449 27.56 30.33 -2.00
N LEU A 450 28.83 30.43 -1.60
CA LEU A 450 29.85 31.15 -2.34
C LEU A 450 30.04 30.53 -3.71
N ARG A 451 30.15 29.20 -3.82
CA ARG A 451 30.29 28.51 -5.11
C ARG A 451 29.10 28.81 -6.02
N ALA A 452 27.87 28.65 -5.55
CA ALA A 452 26.67 28.95 -6.33
C ALA A 452 26.63 30.42 -6.80
N LYS A 453 27.04 31.35 -5.93
CA LYS A 453 27.08 32.79 -6.25
C LYS A 453 28.15 33.14 -7.29
N VAL A 454 29.34 32.53 -7.21
CA VAL A 454 30.41 32.74 -8.19
C VAL A 454 29.97 32.25 -9.58
N TRP A 455 29.34 31.08 -9.63
CA TRP A 455 28.75 30.53 -10.86
C TRP A 455 27.67 31.45 -11.44
N LEU A 456 26.76 31.96 -10.61
CA LEU A 456 25.73 32.91 -11.03
C LEU A 456 26.34 34.17 -11.67
N LEU A 457 27.35 34.77 -11.04
CA LEU A 457 28.02 35.97 -11.55
C LEU A 457 28.78 35.68 -12.86
N GLY A 458 29.51 34.57 -12.92
CA GLY A 458 30.28 34.20 -14.11
C GLY A 458 29.41 33.84 -15.31
N LEU A 459 28.24 33.23 -15.09
CA LEU A 459 27.26 32.98 -16.15
C LEU A 459 26.51 34.25 -16.57
N SER A 460 26.33 35.21 -15.64
CA SER A 460 25.67 36.51 -15.92
C SER A 460 26.61 37.55 -16.55
N GLY A 461 27.86 37.19 -16.87
CA GLY A 461 28.84 38.09 -17.50
C GLY A 461 29.61 39.01 -16.54
N ASN A 462 29.37 38.93 -15.23
CA ASN A 462 30.13 39.70 -14.24
C ASN A 462 31.42 38.96 -13.83
N SER A 463 32.37 38.89 -14.77
CA SER A 463 33.64 38.17 -14.57
C SER A 463 34.48 38.74 -13.43
N HIS A 464 34.51 40.06 -13.25
CA HIS A 464 35.30 40.70 -12.19
C HIS A 464 34.78 40.36 -10.79
N GLY A 465 33.46 40.49 -10.58
CA GLY A 465 32.82 40.12 -9.31
C GLY A 465 32.91 38.62 -9.03
N ALA A 466 32.74 37.78 -10.06
CA ALA A 466 32.92 36.34 -9.95
C ALA A 466 34.35 35.99 -9.52
N TYR A 467 35.37 36.55 -10.18
CA TYR A 467 36.77 36.27 -9.86
C TYR A 467 37.14 36.68 -8.43
N LYS A 468 36.71 37.88 -7.99
CA LYS A 468 36.94 38.35 -6.61
C LYS A 468 36.41 37.36 -5.57
N LEU A 469 35.20 36.82 -5.78
CA LEU A 469 34.59 35.84 -4.89
C LEU A 469 35.20 34.44 -5.05
N PHE A 470 35.61 34.06 -6.26
CA PHE A 470 36.25 32.77 -6.52
C PHE A 470 37.50 32.58 -5.66
N LYS A 471 38.30 33.64 -5.45
CA LYS A 471 39.51 33.60 -4.60
C LYS A 471 39.25 33.16 -3.16
N MET A 472 38.01 33.29 -2.68
CA MET A 472 37.62 32.91 -1.32
C MET A 472 37.15 31.45 -1.21
N LEU A 473 37.03 30.73 -2.35
CA LEU A 473 36.65 29.32 -2.37
C LEU A 473 37.76 28.44 -1.79
N LYS A 474 37.34 27.42 -1.05
CA LYS A 474 38.16 26.32 -0.55
C LYS A 474 37.63 25.00 -1.12
N ASN A 475 38.51 23.99 -1.21
CA ASN A 475 38.20 22.64 -1.70
C ASN A 475 37.57 22.67 -3.11
N TYR A 476 38.39 22.90 -4.13
CA TYR A 476 37.90 23.05 -5.51
C TYR A 476 37.28 21.77 -6.06
N LYS A 477 36.20 21.92 -6.84
CA LYS A 477 35.55 20.84 -7.61
C LYS A 477 35.99 20.92 -9.08
N LYS A 478 35.85 19.83 -9.83
CA LYS A 478 36.20 19.79 -11.27
C LYS A 478 35.56 20.92 -12.07
N ASP A 479 34.28 21.19 -11.82
CA ASP A 479 33.54 22.26 -12.49
C ASP A 479 34.14 23.65 -12.19
N ASP A 480 34.72 23.87 -11.00
CA ASP A 480 35.31 25.15 -10.61
C ASP A 480 36.48 25.56 -11.54
N LEU A 481 37.19 24.59 -12.13
CA LEU A 481 38.26 24.87 -13.11
C LEU A 481 37.70 25.42 -14.43
N GLU A 482 36.55 24.91 -14.89
CA GLU A 482 35.85 25.45 -16.07
C GLU A 482 35.37 26.88 -15.81
N LEU A 483 34.77 27.12 -14.64
CA LEU A 483 34.34 28.46 -14.26
C LEU A 483 35.51 29.44 -14.21
N LEU A 484 36.65 29.02 -13.67
CA LEU A 484 37.83 29.87 -13.56
C LEU A 484 38.34 30.32 -14.93
N ARG A 485 38.31 29.44 -15.94
CA ARG A 485 38.61 29.83 -17.33
C ARG A 485 37.63 30.87 -17.84
N ARG A 486 36.33 30.67 -17.60
CA ARG A 486 35.27 31.56 -18.07
C ARG A 486 35.36 32.97 -17.49
N ILE A 487 35.78 33.10 -16.23
CA ILE A 487 35.86 34.39 -15.53
C ILE A 487 37.24 35.05 -15.61
N ALA A 488 38.17 34.50 -16.39
CA ALA A 488 39.57 34.95 -16.44
C ALA A 488 39.76 36.41 -16.89
N SER A 489 38.85 36.93 -17.73
CA SER A 489 38.83 38.34 -18.12
C SER A 489 38.59 39.29 -16.93
N GLY A 490 37.99 38.79 -15.86
CA GLY A 490 37.76 39.53 -14.61
C GLY A 490 39.00 39.69 -13.73
N ALA A 491 40.08 38.97 -14.01
CA ALA A 491 41.31 39.04 -13.23
C ALA A 491 42.11 40.32 -13.58
N GLY A 492 42.44 41.10 -12.55
CA GLY A 492 43.23 42.32 -12.67
C GLY A 492 44.72 42.04 -12.89
N ASP A 493 45.25 41.01 -12.23
CA ASP A 493 46.66 40.63 -12.26
C ASP A 493 46.84 39.27 -12.96
N TYR A 494 47.75 39.23 -13.94
CA TYR A 494 48.01 38.04 -14.75
C TYR A 494 48.69 36.92 -13.95
N GLU A 495 49.71 37.26 -13.15
CA GLU A 495 50.50 36.28 -12.39
C GLU A 495 49.69 35.68 -11.25
N GLU A 496 48.87 36.49 -10.58
CA GLU A 496 47.92 36.03 -9.56
C GLU A 496 46.93 35.01 -10.17
N PHE A 497 46.37 35.32 -11.34
CA PHE A 497 45.46 34.41 -12.03
C PHE A 497 46.12 33.09 -12.39
N VAL A 498 47.29 33.13 -13.03
CA VAL A 498 48.00 31.92 -13.46
C VAL A 498 48.36 31.05 -12.25
N ARG A 499 48.85 31.64 -11.15
CA ARG A 499 49.14 30.91 -9.91
C ARG A 499 47.90 30.23 -9.35
N LEU A 500 46.77 30.95 -9.28
CA LEU A 500 45.50 30.39 -8.81
C LEU A 500 45.01 29.28 -9.73
N TYR A 501 45.06 29.48 -11.04
CA TYR A 501 44.66 28.49 -12.04
C TYR A 501 45.44 27.19 -11.91
N MET A 502 46.77 27.28 -11.80
CA MET A 502 47.64 26.12 -11.62
C MET A 502 47.38 25.40 -10.29
N LYS A 503 47.13 26.15 -9.21
CA LYS A 503 46.75 25.60 -7.91
C LYS A 503 45.43 24.81 -8.02
N VAL A 504 44.39 25.41 -8.59
CA VAL A 504 43.08 24.77 -8.76
C VAL A 504 43.21 23.51 -9.61
N SER A 505 43.91 23.59 -10.75
CA SER A 505 44.17 22.46 -11.65
C SER A 505 44.82 21.28 -10.92
N LYS A 506 45.84 21.55 -10.09
CA LYS A 506 46.53 20.55 -9.27
C LYS A 506 45.59 19.91 -8.23
N GLU A 507 44.83 20.72 -7.49
CA GLU A 507 43.91 20.23 -6.46
C GLU A 507 42.80 19.33 -7.05
N VAL A 508 42.23 19.70 -8.20
CA VAL A 508 41.17 18.91 -8.85
C VAL A 508 41.71 17.74 -9.68
N LYS A 509 43.03 17.52 -9.69
CA LYS A 509 43.74 16.54 -10.53
C LYS A 509 43.38 16.66 -12.02
N GLY A 510 43.10 17.88 -12.48
CA GLY A 510 42.87 18.19 -13.88
C GLY A 510 44.18 18.65 -14.54
N PRO A 511 44.53 18.17 -15.74
CA PRO A 511 45.67 18.72 -16.45
C PRO A 511 45.43 20.21 -16.76
N PRO A 512 46.43 21.08 -16.59
CA PRO A 512 46.30 22.48 -16.98
C PRO A 512 46.02 22.59 -18.47
N ASP A 513 44.99 23.34 -18.82
CA ASP A 513 44.72 23.69 -20.22
C ASP A 513 45.75 24.75 -20.70
N TYR A 514 46.85 24.25 -21.26
CA TYR A 514 47.93 25.09 -21.77
C TYR A 514 47.51 25.91 -23.00
N ARG A 515 46.56 25.42 -23.80
CA ARG A 515 46.01 26.19 -24.94
C ARG A 515 45.27 27.42 -24.43
N PHE A 516 44.42 27.25 -23.41
CA PHE A 516 43.74 28.37 -22.76
C PHE A 516 44.73 29.38 -22.16
N LEU A 517 45.77 28.93 -21.44
CA LEU A 517 46.76 29.82 -20.84
C LEU A 517 47.55 30.61 -21.88
N ALA A 518 47.88 30.00 -23.02
CA ALA A 518 48.57 30.67 -24.11
C ALA A 518 47.72 31.82 -24.71
N HIS A 519 46.46 31.55 -25.01
CA HIS A 519 45.51 32.56 -25.49
C HIS A 519 45.25 33.65 -24.45
N TYR A 520 45.14 33.28 -23.18
CA TYR A 520 44.99 34.23 -22.09
C TYR A 520 46.19 35.19 -22.00
N ALA A 521 47.42 34.65 -22.09
CA ALA A 521 48.64 35.46 -22.11
C ALA A 521 48.68 36.45 -23.29
N MET A 522 48.21 36.03 -24.47
CA MET A 522 48.08 36.92 -25.62
C MET A 522 47.11 38.09 -25.38
N VAL A 523 45.90 37.79 -24.88
CA VAL A 523 44.90 38.83 -24.57
C VAL A 523 45.44 39.82 -23.54
N ARG A 524 46.29 39.36 -22.62
CA ARG A 524 46.94 40.17 -21.59
C ARG A 524 48.25 40.84 -22.03
N LYS A 525 48.58 40.79 -23.32
CA LYS A 525 49.78 41.38 -23.94
C LYS A 525 51.10 40.86 -23.33
N ARG A 526 51.17 39.56 -23.04
CA ARG A 526 52.35 38.84 -22.51
C ARG A 526 52.87 37.80 -23.52
N PRO A 527 53.56 38.22 -24.59
CA PRO A 527 53.91 37.34 -25.71
C PRO A 527 54.91 36.23 -25.34
N GLU A 528 55.86 36.48 -24.43
CA GLU A 528 56.84 35.47 -24.00
C GLU A 528 56.20 34.30 -23.26
N GLU A 529 55.29 34.59 -22.32
CA GLU A 529 54.51 33.57 -21.62
C GLU A 529 53.54 32.86 -22.57
N ALA A 530 52.96 33.55 -23.55
CA ALA A 530 52.14 32.92 -24.58
C ALA A 530 52.95 31.88 -25.39
N VAL A 531 54.18 32.21 -25.82
CA VAL A 531 55.08 31.27 -26.50
C VAL A 531 55.37 30.05 -25.64
N LYS A 532 55.70 30.25 -24.36
CA LYS A 532 55.96 29.16 -23.40
C LYS A 532 54.76 28.22 -23.25
N TYR A 533 53.55 28.75 -23.11
CA TYR A 533 52.35 27.90 -23.00
C TYR A 533 51.99 27.21 -24.32
N PHE A 534 52.19 27.84 -25.48
CA PHE A 534 52.03 27.16 -26.77
C PHE A 534 53.02 26.01 -26.95
N GLN A 535 54.27 26.17 -26.50
CA GLN A 535 55.27 25.09 -26.52
C GLN A 535 54.87 23.92 -25.60
N LEU A 536 54.37 24.22 -24.39
CA LEU A 536 53.84 23.19 -23.49
C LEU A 536 52.62 22.48 -24.07
N TYR A 537 51.73 23.22 -24.73
CA TYR A 537 50.57 22.67 -25.43
C TYR A 537 50.98 21.76 -26.60
N ALA A 538 51.95 22.18 -27.43
CA ALA A 538 52.49 21.38 -28.53
C ALA A 538 53.19 20.12 -28.04
N LYS A 539 53.94 20.19 -26.93
CA LYS A 539 54.57 19.00 -26.33
C LYS A 539 53.54 17.98 -25.85
N ALA A 540 52.42 18.46 -25.30
CA ALA A 540 51.32 17.61 -24.87
C ALA A 540 50.45 17.10 -26.05
N ASN A 541 50.43 17.83 -27.17
CA ASN A 541 49.62 17.52 -28.36
C ASN A 541 50.46 17.72 -29.63
N PRO A 542 51.34 16.77 -29.99
CA PRO A 542 52.30 16.94 -31.09
C PRO A 542 51.66 17.15 -32.46
N GLU A 543 50.39 16.75 -32.64
CA GLU A 543 49.65 16.89 -33.89
C GLU A 543 48.95 18.26 -34.04
N ALA A 544 48.96 19.12 -33.02
CA ALA A 544 48.32 20.43 -33.08
C ALA A 544 49.17 21.45 -33.86
N THR A 545 48.65 21.94 -34.98
CA THR A 545 49.35 22.88 -35.88
C THR A 545 49.34 24.33 -35.37
N GLU A 546 48.25 24.72 -34.68
CA GLU A 546 48.03 26.05 -34.08
C GLU A 546 49.22 26.60 -33.25
N PRO A 547 49.77 25.86 -32.26
CA PRO A 547 50.86 26.39 -31.45
C PRO A 547 52.12 26.75 -32.26
N PHE A 548 52.46 26.01 -33.33
CA PHE A 548 53.62 26.32 -34.16
C PHE A 548 53.44 27.62 -34.94
N ALA A 549 52.26 27.81 -35.55
CA ALA A 549 51.91 29.04 -36.25
C ALA A 549 51.93 30.26 -35.31
N MET A 550 51.34 30.13 -34.11
CA MET A 550 51.25 31.22 -33.14
C MET A 550 52.61 31.59 -32.52
N VAL A 551 53.48 30.61 -32.27
CA VAL A 551 54.85 30.87 -31.80
C VAL A 551 55.66 31.63 -32.86
N GLY A 552 55.52 31.27 -34.14
CA GLY A 552 56.17 31.99 -35.24
C GLY A 552 55.73 33.45 -35.34
N VAL A 553 54.42 33.71 -35.25
CA VAL A 553 53.84 35.07 -35.28
C VAL A 553 54.29 35.91 -34.08
N LEU A 554 54.34 35.33 -32.88
CA LEU A 554 54.70 36.05 -31.66
C LEU A 554 56.22 36.36 -31.57
N LYS A 555 57.07 35.44 -32.04
CA LYS A 555 58.53 35.65 -32.12
C LYS A 555 58.91 36.72 -33.14
N ASN A 556 58.24 36.76 -34.30
CA ASN A 556 58.46 37.81 -35.32
C ASN A 556 58.13 39.23 -34.85
N LYS A 557 57.31 39.40 -33.79
CA LYS A 557 56.91 40.71 -33.25
C LYS A 557 57.77 41.20 -32.07
N THR A 558 58.65 40.37 -31.50
CA THR A 558 59.33 40.68 -30.22
C THR A 558 60.86 40.72 -30.30
N VAL A 559 61.48 40.09 -31.30
CA VAL A 559 62.95 40.13 -31.52
C VAL A 559 63.24 40.02 -33.02
N PRO A 560 64.11 40.86 -33.63
CA PRO A 560 64.65 40.56 -34.96
C PRO A 560 65.56 39.32 -34.84
N LEU A 561 65.13 38.20 -35.42
CA LEU A 561 65.89 36.94 -35.36
C LEU A 561 67.14 37.01 -36.23
N THR A 562 68.28 36.55 -35.70
CA THR A 562 69.45 36.18 -36.50
C THR A 562 69.21 34.81 -37.17
N ALA A 563 69.76 34.66 -38.39
CA ALA A 563 69.43 33.61 -39.36
C ALA A 563 69.50 32.15 -38.84
N GLY A 564 70.25 31.87 -37.77
CA GLY A 564 70.39 30.52 -37.21
C GLY A 564 69.16 30.03 -36.41
N GLN A 565 68.37 30.91 -35.80
CA GLN A 565 67.22 30.50 -34.97
C GLN A 565 65.90 30.37 -35.75
N ALA A 566 65.84 30.90 -36.96
CA ALA A 566 64.72 30.68 -37.89
C ALA A 566 64.77 29.24 -38.46
N GLN A 567 65.97 28.70 -38.72
CA GLN A 567 66.14 27.43 -39.42
C GLN A 567 65.61 26.20 -38.64
N ASP A 568 65.69 26.22 -37.31
CA ASP A 568 65.15 25.17 -36.43
C ASP A 568 63.63 25.25 -36.22
N LEU A 569 63.02 26.41 -36.40
CA LEU A 569 61.55 26.55 -36.32
C LEU A 569 60.88 26.12 -37.64
N TRP A 570 61.53 26.37 -38.77
CA TRP A 570 61.03 26.01 -40.11
C TRP A 570 61.23 24.51 -40.44
N SER A 571 62.21 23.84 -39.86
CA SER A 571 62.39 22.39 -40.00
C SER A 571 61.22 21.60 -39.38
N SER A 572 60.64 22.07 -38.27
CA SER A 572 59.44 21.46 -37.66
C SER A 572 58.12 21.72 -38.39
N VAL A 573 58.02 22.78 -39.22
CA VAL A 573 56.83 23.06 -40.06
C VAL A 573 56.80 22.17 -41.31
N SER A 574 57.96 21.73 -41.81
CA SER A 574 58.07 20.84 -42.98
C SER A 574 57.45 19.45 -42.75
N VAL A 575 57.45 18.96 -41.50
CA VAL A 575 56.86 17.66 -41.12
C VAL A 575 55.33 17.73 -41.02
N VAL A 576 54.78 18.92 -40.74
CA VAL A 576 53.34 19.17 -40.63
C VAL A 576 52.69 19.39 -42.01
N LEU A 577 53.37 20.10 -42.93
CA LEU A 577 52.92 20.29 -44.30
C LEU A 577 52.86 18.97 -45.11
N ASN A 578 53.72 18.00 -44.79
CA ASN A 578 53.68 16.68 -45.43
C ASN A 578 52.49 15.82 -44.96
N LYS A 579 52.01 15.98 -43.72
CA LYS A 579 50.84 15.24 -43.20
C LYS A 579 49.50 15.85 -43.67
N GLU A 580 49.40 17.18 -43.81
CA GLU A 580 48.19 17.83 -44.36
C GLU A 580 47.97 17.47 -45.85
N ASN A 581 49.04 17.33 -46.64
CA ASN A 581 48.93 16.86 -48.04
C ASN A 581 48.50 15.39 -48.16
N GLU A 582 48.92 14.52 -47.23
CA GLU A 582 48.49 13.11 -47.20
C GLU A 582 47.00 12.94 -46.85
N VAL A 583 46.46 13.80 -45.98
CA VAL A 583 45.02 13.81 -45.61
C VAL A 583 44.16 14.41 -46.74
N LEU A 584 44.67 15.45 -47.43
CA LEU A 584 44.01 16.04 -48.62
C LEU A 584 43.98 15.09 -49.82
N GLU A 585 45.00 14.25 -50.03
CA GLU A 585 44.96 13.19 -51.05
C GLU A 585 43.98 12.06 -50.71
N ARG A 586 43.87 11.69 -49.43
CA ARG A 586 42.93 10.63 -48.98
C ARG A 586 41.46 11.07 -49.10
N LEU A 587 41.17 12.34 -48.86
CA LEU A 587 39.84 12.94 -49.03
C LEU A 587 39.44 13.19 -50.49
N LYS A 588 40.38 13.16 -51.44
CA LYS A 588 40.10 13.23 -52.89
C LYS A 588 39.89 11.85 -53.53
N ARG A 589 40.14 10.75 -52.79
CA ARG A 589 39.92 9.36 -53.25
C ARG A 589 38.68 8.69 -52.62
N LEU A 590 37.97 9.39 -51.75
CA LEU A 590 36.57 9.14 -51.35
C LEU A 590 35.69 10.14 -52.10
#